data_AF-A0A7Y4QE98-F1
#
_entry.id   AF-A0A7Y4QE98-F1
#
_cell.length_a   1.000
_cell.length_b   1.000
_cell.length_c   1.000
_cell.angle_alpha   90.00
_cell.angle_beta   90.00
_cell.angle_gamma   90.00
#
_symmetry.space_group_name_H-M   'P 1'
#
loop_
_entity.id
_entity.type
_entity.pdbx_description
1 polymer ?
#
loop_
_entity_poly.entity_id
_entity_poly.type
_entity_poly.pdbx_seq_one_letter_code
_entity_poly.pdbx_strand_id
1 'polypeptide(L)'
;MSELTGGSSSGDDSFGGGAPAPAPRPPRQGGGGGGGGGAGGRFATDLHSVTIHARQRTFYVDLKESGNGKFFKISEKSRGGQKTTIMFDVEDLDQIIAALQEMKTKL
;
A
#
# COMPACT_ATOMS: atom_id res chain seq x y z
N MET A 1 12.39 41.17 -64.51
CA MET A 1 12.82 42.43 -63.84
C MET A 1 13.38 42.04 -62.49
N SER A 2 14.47 42.53 -61.96
CA SER A 2 15.69 43.20 -62.43
C SER A 2 16.60 43.14 -61.20
N GLU A 3 17.90 43.07 -61.44
CA GLU A 3 18.96 42.90 -60.46
C GLU A 3 19.01 44.03 -59.43
N LEU A 4 19.45 43.73 -58.20
CA LEU A 4 20.08 44.72 -57.33
C LEU A 4 21.18 44.05 -56.50
N THR A 5 22.38 44.31 -57.01
CA THR A 5 23.71 44.21 -56.38
C THR A 5 23.78 44.91 -55.01
N GLY A 6 24.67 44.42 -54.14
CA GLY A 6 25.06 45.11 -52.92
C GLY A 6 25.99 44.27 -52.05
N GLY A 7 27.25 44.14 -52.47
CA GLY A 7 28.31 43.56 -51.63
C GLY A 7 28.79 44.52 -50.55
N SER A 8 29.31 43.98 -49.44
CA SER A 8 30.52 44.46 -48.78
C SER A 8 30.89 43.53 -47.61
N SER A 9 32.05 42.91 -47.77
CA SER A 9 32.87 42.28 -46.73
C SER A 9 33.43 43.33 -45.76
N SER A 10 33.41 43.05 -44.46
CA SER A 10 34.28 43.54 -43.37
C SER A 10 33.65 42.97 -42.09
N GLY A 11 34.30 42.23 -41.21
CA GLY A 11 35.53 42.58 -40.52
C GLY A 11 35.28 42.17 -39.07
N ASP A 12 36.24 41.42 -38.57
CA ASP A 12 36.59 40.95 -37.23
C ASP A 12 36.18 41.78 -35.98
N ASP A 13 36.24 41.05 -34.85
CA ASP A 13 36.45 41.48 -33.47
C ASP A 13 35.27 42.02 -32.63
N SER A 14 34.81 41.19 -31.67
CA SER A 14 34.87 41.52 -30.24
C SER A 14 34.36 40.38 -29.35
N PHE A 15 35.28 39.77 -28.62
CA PHE A 15 35.00 38.88 -27.48
C PHE A 15 34.43 39.72 -26.32
N GLY A 16 33.23 39.39 -25.85
CA GLY A 16 32.71 39.96 -24.61
C GLY A 16 31.25 39.62 -24.33
N GLY A 17 30.99 38.81 -23.31
CA GLY A 17 29.64 38.63 -22.75
C GLY A 17 29.46 37.30 -22.05
N GLY A 18 29.64 37.30 -20.73
CA GLY A 18 29.61 36.11 -19.87
C GLY A 18 28.30 35.30 -19.96
N ALA A 19 28.45 33.98 -19.93
CA ALA A 19 27.34 33.06 -19.76
C ALA A 19 26.64 33.32 -18.40
N PRO A 20 25.31 33.37 -18.34
CA PRO A 20 24.62 33.43 -17.05
C PRO A 20 24.79 32.09 -16.31
N ALA A 21 25.08 32.17 -15.02
CA ALA A 21 25.22 31.01 -14.14
C ALA A 21 23.95 30.13 -14.14
N PRO A 22 24.07 28.78 -14.05
CA PRO A 22 22.90 27.92 -13.93
C PRO A 22 22.23 28.12 -12.56
N ALA A 23 20.91 28.32 -12.57
CA ALA A 23 20.10 28.47 -11.37
C ALA A 23 20.24 27.24 -10.43
N PRO A 24 20.15 27.43 -9.10
CA PRO A 24 20.20 26.33 -8.14
C PRO A 24 18.99 25.41 -8.34
N ARG A 25 19.25 24.13 -8.59
CA ARG A 25 18.22 23.08 -8.65
C ARG A 25 17.56 22.94 -7.27
N PRO A 26 16.22 22.76 -7.19
CA PRO A 26 15.57 22.50 -5.91
C PRO A 26 16.08 21.20 -5.30
N PRO A 27 16.14 21.10 -3.96
CA PRO A 27 16.58 19.88 -3.30
C PRO A 27 15.64 18.73 -3.65
N ARG A 28 16.22 17.63 -4.16
CA ARG A 28 15.55 16.34 -4.26
C ARG A 28 15.02 15.99 -2.87
N GLN A 29 13.70 15.96 -2.73
CA GLN A 29 13.04 15.43 -1.55
C GLN A 29 13.35 13.93 -1.47
N GLY A 30 14.44 13.61 -0.78
CA GLY A 30 14.63 12.31 -0.17
C GLY A 30 13.74 12.23 1.07
N GLY A 31 13.15 11.06 1.30
CA GLY A 31 12.52 10.71 2.56
C GLY A 31 11.07 10.28 2.38
N GLY A 32 10.87 8.96 2.30
CA GLY A 32 9.54 8.38 2.29
C GLY A 32 9.54 6.88 2.07
N GLY A 33 10.41 6.17 2.80
CA GLY A 33 10.23 4.73 2.99
C GLY A 33 8.90 4.50 3.69
N GLY A 34 7.86 4.19 2.93
CA GLY A 34 6.54 3.80 3.40
C GLY A 34 6.29 2.32 3.14
N GLY A 35 7.21 1.46 3.58
CA GLY A 35 6.89 0.06 3.78
C GLY A 35 5.97 -0.06 4.97
N GLY A 36 4.67 -0.14 4.73
CA GLY A 36 3.64 -0.32 5.76
C GLY A 36 2.47 -1.09 5.17
N GLY A 37 2.48 -2.40 5.39
CA GLY A 37 1.54 -3.33 4.76
C GLY A 37 0.07 -3.10 5.10
N GLY A 38 -0.78 -3.63 4.22
CA GLY A 38 -2.16 -3.97 4.57
C GLY A 38 -3.17 -2.84 4.47
N ALA A 39 -3.15 -2.04 3.40
CA ALA A 39 -4.28 -1.20 3.02
C ALA A 39 -5.45 -2.05 2.46
N GLY A 40 -6.02 -2.91 3.31
CA GLY A 40 -7.38 -3.45 3.15
C GLY A 40 -8.43 -2.58 3.85
N GLY A 41 -8.06 -1.36 4.24
CA GLY A 41 -8.91 -0.42 4.97
C GLY A 41 -9.82 0.33 4.01
N ARG A 42 -11.12 -0.04 4.02
CA ARG A 42 -12.31 0.83 3.90
C ARG A 42 -13.63 0.08 3.59
N PHE A 43 -13.62 -1.24 3.39
CA PHE A 43 -14.85 -1.96 3.01
C PHE A 43 -15.69 -2.48 4.18
N ALA A 44 -15.12 -2.51 5.39
CA ALA A 44 -15.83 -2.98 6.57
C ALA A 44 -15.31 -2.29 7.84
N THR A 45 -16.23 -2.02 8.76
CA THR A 45 -15.96 -1.48 10.11
C THR A 45 -15.56 -2.63 11.02
N ASP A 46 -14.48 -2.44 11.78
CA ASP A 46 -14.04 -3.43 12.77
C ASP A 46 -14.87 -3.27 14.04
N LEU A 47 -15.67 -4.29 14.38
CA LEU A 47 -16.53 -4.28 15.56
C LEU A 47 -15.81 -4.85 16.78
N HIS A 48 -15.10 -5.96 16.58
CA HIS A 48 -14.38 -6.64 17.65
C HIS A 48 -13.21 -7.43 17.10
N SER A 49 -12.14 -7.56 17.89
CA SER A 49 -10.98 -8.37 17.53
C SER A 49 -10.44 -9.08 18.76
N VAL A 50 -10.20 -10.38 18.63
CA VAL A 50 -9.58 -11.23 19.64
C VAL A 50 -8.31 -11.80 19.06
N THR A 51 -7.22 -11.74 19.84
CA THR A 51 -5.93 -12.33 19.47
C THR A 51 -5.60 -13.49 20.40
N ILE A 52 -5.33 -14.65 19.82
CA ILE A 52 -4.93 -15.86 20.54
C ILE A 52 -3.47 -16.15 20.20
N HIS A 53 -2.62 -16.11 21.23
CA HIS A 53 -1.20 -16.43 21.09
C HIS A 53 -0.96 -17.90 21.41
N ALA A 54 -0.69 -18.70 20.38
CA ALA A 54 -0.24 -20.08 20.54
C ALA A 54 1.29 -20.18 20.40
N ARG A 55 1.86 -21.36 20.69
CA ARG A 55 3.31 -21.54 20.78
C ARG A 55 4.07 -21.16 19.50
N GLN A 56 3.54 -21.50 18.33
CA GLN A 56 4.21 -21.29 17.03
C GLN A 56 3.42 -20.37 16.07
N ARG A 57 2.19 -20.01 16.44
CA ARG A 57 1.20 -19.36 15.58
C ARG A 57 0.40 -18.36 16.41
N THR A 58 0.00 -17.26 15.79
CA THR A 58 -0.95 -16.30 16.35
C THR A 58 -2.22 -16.34 15.53
N PHE A 59 -3.36 -16.48 16.19
CA PHE A 59 -4.67 -16.41 15.55
C PHE A 59 -5.31 -15.05 15.86
N TYR A 60 -5.88 -14.44 14.83
CA TYR A 60 -6.66 -13.22 14.94
C TYR A 60 -8.08 -13.57 14.53
N VAL A 61 -9.05 -13.28 15.39
CA VAL A 61 -10.47 -13.49 15.15
C VAL A 61 -11.12 -12.11 15.17
N ASP A 62 -11.46 -11.61 13.99
CA ASP A 62 -12.07 -10.29 13.82
C ASP A 62 -13.54 -10.44 13.46
N LEU A 63 -14.42 -9.73 14.16
CA LEU A 63 -15.80 -9.48 13.76
C LEU A 63 -15.86 -8.13 13.05
N LYS A 64 -16.29 -8.13 11.81
CA LYS A 64 -16.38 -6.94 10.96
C LYS A 64 -17.80 -6.75 10.42
N GLU A 65 -18.14 -5.53 10.08
CA GLU A 65 -19.43 -5.15 9.49
C GLU A 65 -19.21 -4.45 8.15
N SER A 66 -19.79 -5.00 7.08
CA SER A 66 -19.80 -4.40 5.74
C SER A 66 -21.23 -4.00 5.37
N GLY A 67 -21.41 -3.39 4.20
CA GLY A 67 -22.75 -3.02 3.68
C GLY A 67 -23.68 -4.23 3.48
N ASN A 68 -23.12 -5.44 3.38
CA ASN A 68 -23.87 -6.69 3.20
C ASN A 68 -24.17 -7.41 4.53
N GLY A 69 -23.80 -6.83 5.68
CA GLY A 69 -23.98 -7.44 7.00
C GLY A 69 -22.66 -7.71 7.73
N LYS A 70 -22.73 -8.57 8.75
CA LYS A 70 -21.61 -8.89 9.64
C LYS A 70 -20.95 -10.20 9.25
N PHE A 71 -19.63 -10.22 9.29
CA PHE A 71 -18.83 -11.38 8.96
C PHE A 71 -17.63 -11.52 9.89
N PHE A 72 -17.15 -12.74 10.03
CA PHE A 72 -15.93 -13.05 10.76
C PHE A 72 -14.77 -13.22 9.79
N LYS A 73 -13.60 -12.76 10.24
CA LYS A 73 -12.32 -13.00 9.57
C LYS A 73 -11.38 -13.64 10.56
N ILE A 74 -10.95 -14.86 10.26
CA ILE A 74 -9.98 -15.59 11.06
C ILE A 74 -8.66 -15.65 10.29
N SER A 75 -7.62 -15.05 10.84
CA SER A 75 -6.28 -15.09 10.28
C SER A 75 -5.35 -15.91 11.18
N GLU A 76 -4.64 -16.86 10.60
CA GLU A 76 -3.51 -17.51 11.23
C GLU A 76 -2.21 -16.88 10.71
N LYS A 77 -1.31 -16.47 11.62
CA LYS A 77 0.05 -16.04 11.30
C LYS A 77 1.05 -17.00 11.93
N SER A 78 1.80 -17.71 11.10
CA SER A 78 2.91 -18.55 11.54
C SER A 78 4.16 -17.72 11.86
N ARG A 79 5.04 -18.26 12.70
CA ARG A 79 6.35 -17.65 12.99
C ARG A 79 7.23 -17.48 11.73
N GLY A 80 7.04 -18.33 10.72
CA GLY A 80 7.72 -18.25 9.42
C GLY A 80 7.18 -17.18 8.48
N GLY A 81 6.24 -16.34 8.95
CA GLY A 81 5.68 -15.23 8.17
C GLY A 81 4.53 -15.62 7.24
N GLN A 82 4.26 -16.91 7.04
CA GLN A 82 3.10 -17.37 6.28
C GLN A 82 1.82 -17.00 7.03
N LYS A 83 0.87 -16.39 6.30
CA LYS A 83 -0.43 -15.98 6.82
C LYS A 83 -1.52 -16.65 6.01
N THR A 84 -2.39 -17.40 6.69
CA THR A 84 -3.60 -17.98 6.11
C THR A 84 -4.80 -17.24 6.65
N THR A 85 -5.84 -17.05 5.86
CA THR A 85 -7.04 -16.33 6.31
C THR A 85 -8.28 -16.93 5.70
N ILE A 86 -9.30 -17.11 6.53
CA ILE A 86 -10.65 -17.49 6.13
C ILE A 86 -11.63 -16.39 6.55
N MET A 87 -12.73 -16.28 5.83
CA MET A 87 -13.84 -15.39 6.14
C MET A 87 -15.14 -16.16 5.98
N PHE A 88 -16.10 -15.90 6.85
CA PHE A 88 -17.43 -16.50 6.80
C PHE A 88 -18.44 -15.53 7.43
N ASP A 89 -19.70 -15.65 7.02
CA ASP A 89 -20.76 -14.76 7.47
C ASP A 89 -21.28 -15.16 8.86
N VAL A 90 -21.96 -14.24 9.55
CA VAL A 90 -22.51 -14.52 10.88
C VAL A 90 -23.52 -15.67 10.88
N GLU A 91 -24.16 -15.94 9.73
CA GLU A 91 -25.15 -17.01 9.56
C GLU A 91 -24.54 -18.40 9.77
N ASP A 92 -23.26 -18.58 9.43
CA ASP A 92 -22.55 -19.86 9.58
C ASP A 92 -21.93 -20.04 10.98
N LEU A 93 -21.96 -19.00 11.83
CA LEU A 93 -21.26 -19.00 13.11
C LEU A 93 -21.71 -20.13 14.03
N ASP A 94 -23.03 -20.34 14.14
CA ASP A 94 -23.59 -21.34 15.05
C ASP A 94 -23.15 -22.76 14.66
N GLN A 95 -23.12 -23.05 13.35
CA GLN A 95 -22.65 -24.33 12.84
C GLN A 95 -21.16 -24.54 13.11
N ILE A 96 -20.34 -23.50 12.94
CA ILE A 96 -18.90 -23.55 13.24
C ILE A 96 -18.66 -23.75 14.73
N ILE A 97 -19.38 -23.04 15.61
CA ILE A 97 -19.28 -23.20 17.06
C ILE A 97 -19.66 -24.63 17.46
N ALA A 98 -20.77 -25.15 16.94
CA ALA A 98 -21.19 -26.52 17.21
C ALA A 98 -20.13 -27.55 16.78
N ALA A 99 -19.54 -27.39 15.60
CA ALA A 99 -18.47 -28.26 15.12
C ALA A 99 -17.21 -28.20 16.02
N LEU A 100 -16.79 -27.00 16.44
CA LEU A 100 -15.66 -26.84 17.36
C LEU A 100 -15.94 -27.45 18.75
N GLN A 101 -17.17 -27.32 19.24
CA GLN A 101 -17.60 -27.93 20.50
C GLN A 101 -17.63 -29.46 20.41
N GLU A 102 -18.15 -30.03 19.31
CA GLU A 102 -18.11 -31.47 19.07
C GLU A 102 -16.66 -31.99 19.07
N MET A 103 -15.76 -31.32 18.34
CA MET A 103 -14.35 -31.69 18.30
C MET A 103 -13.69 -31.61 19.67
N LYS A 104 -14.08 -30.64 20.51
CA LYS A 104 -13.59 -30.53 21.89
C LYS A 104 -13.98 -31.73 22.74
N THR A 105 -15.15 -32.35 22.52
CA THR A 105 -15.57 -33.55 23.29
C THR A 105 -14.72 -34.79 22.99
N LYS A 106 -13.98 -34.78 21.88
CA LYS A 106 -13.13 -35.90 21.43
C LYS A 106 -11.66 -35.76 21.86
N LEU A 107 -11.31 -34.69 22.55
CA LEU A 107 -9.99 -34.46 23.14
C LEU A 107 -9.91 -35.10 24.53
#